data_AF-A0A7C0ZIA4-F1
#
_entry.id   AF-A0A7C0ZIA4-F1
#
_cell.length_a   1.000
_cell.length_b   1.000
_cell.length_c   1.000
_cell.angle_alpha   90.00
_cell.angle_beta   90.00
_cell.angle_gamma   90.00
#
_symmetry.space_group_name_H-M   'P 1'
#
loop_
_entity.id
_entity.type
_entity.pdbx_description
1 polymer ?
#
loop_
_entity_poly.entity_id
_entity_poly.type
_entity_poly.pdbx_seq_one_letter_code
_entity_poly.pdbx_strand_id
1 'polypeptide(L)'
;MGMNSILVFLITGVFSSLLTFLFMRVALKFNTPIDIPYMYKSHAIHKKPVPTAGGIPLFVVFWTMLLLLYKPDWKMLLFFFLSLFLLSFGLLDDI
;
A
#
# COMPACT_ATOMS: atom_id res chain seq x y z
N MET A 1 17.64 -3.32 -22.23
CA MET A 1 16.91 -4.60 -22.34
C MET A 1 15.53 -4.39 -21.78
N GLY A 2 14.50 -4.36 -22.62
CA GLY A 2 13.12 -4.22 -22.15
C GLY A 2 12.73 -5.48 -21.40
N MET A 3 12.59 -5.40 -20.08
CA MET A 3 12.00 -6.50 -19.32
C MET A 3 10.56 -6.67 -19.81
N ASN A 4 10.16 -7.90 -20.13
CA ASN A 4 8.80 -8.18 -20.62
C ASN A 4 7.78 -7.60 -19.64
N SER A 5 6.94 -6.66 -20.08
CA SER A 5 5.98 -5.95 -19.22
C SER A 5 5.06 -6.91 -18.47
N ILE A 6 4.75 -8.06 -19.07
CA ILE A 6 4.00 -9.16 -18.45
C ILE A 6 4.74 -9.73 -17.24
N LEU A 7 6.04 -9.95 -17.35
CA LEU A 7 6.87 -10.47 -16.27
C LEU A 7 7.01 -9.45 -15.13
N VAL A 8 7.15 -8.16 -15.46
CA VAL A 8 7.12 -7.07 -14.47
C VAL A 8 5.79 -7.05 -13.72
N PHE A 9 4.67 -7.15 -14.44
CA PHE A 9 3.34 -7.19 -13.84
C PHE A 9 3.18 -8.38 -12.88
N LEU A 10 3.59 -9.58 -13.30
CA LEU A 10 3.52 -10.79 -12.47
C LEU A 10 4.37 -10.66 -11.21
N ILE A 11 5.63 -10.20 -11.34
CA ILE A 11 6.52 -10.00 -10.19
C ILE A 11 5.93 -8.96 -9.23
N THR A 12 5.42 -7.85 -9.76
CA THR A 12 4.81 -6.80 -8.95
C THR A 12 3.58 -7.31 -8.20
N GLY A 13 2.74 -8.13 -8.85
CA GLY A 13 1.56 -8.74 -8.21
C GLY A 13 1.92 -9.70 -7.08
N VAL A 14 2.93 -10.57 -7.29
CA VAL A 14 3.43 -11.47 -6.24
C VAL A 14 4.02 -10.68 -5.08
N PHE A 15 4.84 -9.66 -5.38
CA PHE A 15 5.47 -8.83 -4.37
C PHE A 15 4.44 -8.02 -3.57
N SER A 16 3.43 -7.45 -4.25
CA SER A 16 2.28 -6.78 -3.63
C SER A 16 1.54 -7.68 -2.66
N SER A 17 1.25 -8.92 -3.07
CA SER A 17 0.55 -9.89 -2.23
C SER A 17 1.34 -10.23 -0.96
N LEU A 18 2.65 -10.47 -1.11
CA LEU A 18 3.54 -10.77 0.02
C LEU A 18 3.68 -9.59 0.98
N LEU A 19 3.93 -8.39 0.45
CA LEU A 19 4.11 -7.20 1.29
C LEU A 19 2.81 -6.83 2.03
N THR A 20 1.66 -7.00 1.38
CA THR A 20 0.35 -6.75 1.99
C THR A 20 0.09 -7.73 3.14
N PHE A 21 0.41 -9.01 2.97
CA PHE A 21 0.30 -10.00 4.04
C PHE A 21 1.22 -9.69 5.22
N LEU A 22 2.46 -9.28 4.95
CA LEU A 22 3.42 -8.89 5.99
C LEU A 22 2.94 -7.63 6.73
N PHE A 23 2.47 -6.63 5.98
CA PHE A 23 1.94 -5.39 6.52
C PHE A 23 0.72 -5.64 7.41
N MET A 24 -0.19 -6.52 7.00
CA MET A 24 -1.34 -6.89 7.82
C MET A 24 -0.92 -7.45 9.19
N ARG A 25 0.10 -8.31 9.23
CA ARG A 25 0.63 -8.85 10.51
C ARG A 25 1.25 -7.76 11.38
N VAL A 26 1.98 -6.83 10.78
CA VAL A 26 2.59 -5.68 11.47
C VAL A 26 1.49 -4.75 12.00
N ALA A 27 0.54 -4.36 11.16
CA ALA A 27 -0.56 -3.48 11.50
C ALA A 27 -1.40 -4.02 12.67
N LEU A 28 -1.73 -5.32 12.64
CA LEU A 28 -2.44 -5.99 13.73
C LEU A 28 -1.62 -6.08 15.02
N LYS A 29 -0.28 -6.14 14.92
CA LYS A 29 0.61 -6.17 16.09
C LYS A 29 0.76 -4.80 16.75
N PHE A 30 0.75 -3.73 15.95
CA PHE A 30 0.98 -2.36 16.42
C PHE A 30 -0.30 -1.57 16.70
N ASN A 31 -1.50 -2.16 16.54
CA ASN A 31 -2.79 -1.47 16.70
C ASN A 31 -2.88 -0.15 15.89
N THR A 32 -2.19 -0.07 14.75
CA THR A 32 -2.39 1.00 13.76
C THR A 32 -3.85 0.98 13.29
N PRO A 33 -4.49 2.09 12.91
CA PRO A 33 -5.95 2.20 12.81
C PRO A 33 -6.58 0.97 12.15
N ILE A 34 -7.35 0.27 12.96
CA ILE A 34 -8.07 -0.95 12.60
C ILE A 34 -9.52 -0.53 12.46
N ASP A 35 -10.15 -0.79 11.32
CA ASP A 35 -11.61 -0.78 11.24
C ASP A 35 -12.07 -1.99 12.07
N ILE A 36 -12.66 -1.72 13.23
CA ILE A 36 -13.29 -2.74 14.06
C ILE A 36 -14.78 -2.73 13.69
N PRO A 37 -15.22 -3.56 12.75
CA PRO A 37 -16.58 -3.51 12.20
C PRO A 37 -17.68 -3.69 13.26
N TYR A 38 -17.34 -4.28 14.42
CA TYR A 38 -18.29 -4.62 15.47
C TYR A 38 -18.91 -3.42 16.19
N MET A 39 -18.29 -2.23 16.17
CA MET A 39 -18.77 -1.08 16.95
C MET A 39 -19.65 -0.11 16.15
N TYR A 40 -19.57 -0.05 14.80
CA TYR A 40 -20.12 1.10 14.06
C TYR A 40 -20.80 0.84 12.71
N LYS A 41 -20.76 -0.37 12.12
CA LYS A 41 -21.31 -0.59 10.77
C LYS A 41 -22.29 -1.77 10.72
N SER A 42 -23.59 -1.47 10.67
CA SER A 42 -24.69 -2.43 10.40
C SER A 42 -24.55 -3.19 9.07
N HIS A 43 -23.62 -2.77 8.22
CA HIS A 43 -23.35 -3.33 6.88
C HIS A 43 -22.12 -4.25 6.83
N ALA A 44 -21.40 -4.41 7.93
CA ALA A 44 -20.17 -5.20 7.94
C ALA A 44 -20.45 -6.71 7.99
N ILE A 45 -20.11 -7.42 6.91
CA ILE A 45 -20.25 -8.89 6.79
C ILE A 45 -19.12 -9.63 7.53
N HIS A 46 -18.01 -8.95 7.80
CA HIS A 46 -16.79 -9.51 8.36
C HIS A 46 -16.66 -9.15 9.85
N LYS A 47 -16.32 -10.16 10.65
CA LYS A 47 -16.13 -10.01 12.12
C LYS A 47 -14.69 -9.71 12.53
N LYS A 48 -13.74 -9.89 11.62
CA LYS A 48 -12.30 -9.74 11.91
C LYS A 48 -11.87 -8.27 11.74
N PRO A 49 -10.95 -7.78 12.59
CA PRO A 49 -10.35 -6.46 12.41
C PRO A 49 -9.61 -6.40 11.08
N VAL A 50 -9.85 -5.35 10.30
CA VAL A 50 -9.16 -5.10 9.03
C VAL A 50 -8.42 -3.76 9.14
N PRO A 51 -7.11 -3.70 8.81
CA PRO A 51 -6.39 -2.44 8.79
C PRO A 51 -7.00 -1.48 7.76
N THR A 52 -7.28 -0.23 8.13
CA THR A 52 -7.79 0.79 7.19
C THR A 52 -6.68 1.30 6.26
N ALA A 53 -5.43 1.31 6.74
CA ALA A 53 -4.25 1.81 6.02
C ALA A 53 -3.70 0.85 4.95
N GLY A 54 -4.58 0.20 4.16
CA GLY A 54 -4.20 -0.71 3.07
C GLY A 54 -3.45 -0.04 1.92
N GLY A 55 -3.53 1.29 1.80
CA GLY A 55 -2.79 2.08 0.82
C GLY A 55 -1.27 2.10 1.06
N ILE A 56 -0.82 1.94 2.30
CA ILE A 56 0.62 1.98 2.66
C ILE A 56 1.42 0.86 1.98
N PRO A 57 1.07 -0.44 2.09
CA PRO A 57 1.84 -1.50 1.44
C PRO A 57 1.84 -1.35 -0.09
N LEU A 58 0.74 -0.88 -0.68
CA LEU A 58 0.66 -0.62 -2.11
C LEU A 58 1.60 0.51 -2.54
N PHE A 59 1.63 1.61 -1.79
CA PHE A 59 2.53 2.73 -2.03
C PHE A 59 4.00 2.29 -1.98
N VAL A 60 4.38 1.50 -0.98
CA VAL A 60 5.74 0.98 -0.84
C VAL A 60 6.08 0.10 -2.04
N VAL A 61 5.23 -0.86 -2.40
CA VAL A 61 5.50 -1.75 -3.54
C VAL A 61 5.63 -0.98 -4.85
N PHE A 62 4.74 -0.02 -5.10
CA PHE A 62 4.80 0.83 -6.28
C PHE A 62 6.16 1.52 -6.40
N TRP A 63 6.59 2.23 -5.35
CA TRP A 63 7.86 2.97 -5.37
C TRP A 63 9.09 2.07 -5.42
N THR A 64 9.05 0.94 -4.72
CA THR A 64 10.15 -0.03 -4.75
C THR A 64 10.34 -0.60 -6.16
N MET A 65 9.25 -0.97 -6.83
CA MET A 65 9.30 -1.46 -8.21
C MET A 65 9.71 -0.36 -9.18
N LEU A 66 9.18 0.86 -9.02
CA LEU A 66 9.53 1.99 -9.87
C LEU A 66 11.04 2.28 -9.83
N LEU A 67 11.64 2.29 -8.64
CA LEU A 67 13.08 2.54 -8.44
C LEU A 67 13.96 1.39 -8.92
N LEU A 68 13.50 0.15 -8.87
CA LEU A 68 14.24 -1.01 -9.38
C LEU A 68 14.23 -1.07 -10.91
N LEU A 69 13.14 -0.62 -11.54
CA LEU A 69 12.93 -0.72 -12.99
C LEU A 69 13.43 0.51 -13.74
N TYR A 70 13.39 1.68 -13.11
CA TYR A 70 13.69 2.96 -13.75
C TYR A 70 14.78 3.71 -13.00
N LYS A 71 15.65 4.38 -13.75
CA LYS A 71 16.61 5.31 -13.16
C LYS A 71 15.87 6.55 -12.68
N PRO A 72 16.06 6.99 -11.43
CA PRO A 72 15.37 8.15 -10.89
C PRO A 72 15.77 9.41 -11.66
N ASP A 73 14.76 10.16 -12.11
CA ASP A 73 14.89 11.48 -12.70
C ASP A 73 14.21 12.54 -11.83
N TRP A 74 14.39 13.82 -12.16
CA TRP A 74 13.80 14.92 -11.39
C TRP A 74 12.28 14.90 -11.40
N LYS A 75 11.65 14.42 -12.48
CA LYS A 75 10.19 14.32 -12.58
C LYS A 75 9.65 13.22 -11.66
N MET A 76 10.32 12.08 -11.60
CA MET A 76 9.99 10.98 -10.71
C MET A 76 10.16 11.37 -9.24
N LEU A 77 11.19 12.16 -8.90
CA LEU A 77 11.33 12.72 -7.55
C LEU A 77 10.19 13.68 -7.20
N LEU A 78 9.79 14.57 -8.11
CA LEU A 78 8.63 15.44 -7.90
C LEU A 78 7.35 14.61 -7.70
N PHE A 79 7.16 13.58 -8.53
CA PHE A 79 6.03 12.66 -8.41
C PHE A 79 6.04 11.89 -7.07
N PHE A 80 7.23 11.53 -6.57
CA PHE A 80 7.39 10.93 -5.25
C PHE A 80 6.83 11.82 -4.15
N PHE A 81 7.27 13.08 -4.08
CA PHE A 81 6.80 14.00 -3.06
C PHE A 81 5.30 14.30 -3.17
N LEU A 82 4.75 14.44 -4.39
CA LEU A 82 3.31 14.62 -4.59
C LEU A 82 2.50 13.40 -4.14
N SER A 83 2.97 12.19 -4.48
CA SER A 83 2.30 10.96 -4.06
C SER A 83 2.39 10.73 -2.55
N LEU A 84 3.50 11.15 -1.91
CA LEU A 84 3.67 11.10 -0.47
C LEU A 84 2.73 12.08 0.25
N PHE A 85 2.55 13.28 -0.32
CA PHE A 85 1.57 14.25 0.16
C PHE A 85 0.15 13.68 0.09
N LEU A 86 -0.24 13.09 -1.05
CA LEU A 86 -1.55 12.44 -1.21
C LEU A 86 -1.75 11.27 -0.23
N LEU A 87 -0.74 10.42 -0.05
CA LEU A 87 -0.80 9.32 0.93
C LEU A 87 -1.01 9.87 2.35
N SER A 88 -0.30 10.95 2.71
CA SER A 88 -0.43 11.56 4.04
C SER A 88 -1.84 12.11 4.27
N PHE A 89 -2.43 12.78 3.27
CA PHE A 89 -3.81 13.25 3.35
C PHE A 89 -4.82 12.10 3.46
N GLY A 90 -4.65 11.04 2.66
CA GLY A 90 -5.51 9.86 2.76
C GLY A 90 -5.43 9.18 4.12
N LEU A 91 -4.24 9.10 4.72
CA LEU A 91 -4.07 8.57 6.07
C LEU A 91 -4.68 9.46 7.14
N LEU A 92 -4.67 10.79 6.96
CA LEU A 92 -5.32 11.73 7.88
C LEU A 92 -6.85 11.67 7.78
N ASP A 93 -7.41 11.34 6.62
CA ASP A 93 -8.86 11.14 6.42
C ASP A 93 -9.35 9.81 7.04
N ASP A 94 -8.48 8.80 7.09
CA ASP A 94 -8.75 7.49 7.69
C ASP A 94 -8.61 7.43 9.22
N ILE A 95 -8.06 8.48 9.87
CA ILE A 95 -7.89 8.60 11.34
C ILE A 95 -9.10 9.30 11.97
#